data_AF-A0A8K0D0J3-F1
#
_entry.id   AF-A0A8K0D0J3-F1
#
_cell.length_a   1.000
_cell.length_b   1.000
_cell.length_c   1.000
_cell.angle_alpha   90.00
_cell.angle_beta   90.00
_cell.angle_gamma   90.00
#
_symmetry.space_group_name_H-M   'P 1'
#
loop_
_entity.id
_entity.type
_entity.pdbx_description
1 polymer ?
#
loop_
_entity_poly.entity_id
_entity_poly.type
_entity_poly.pdbx_seq_one_letter_code
_entity_poly.pdbx_strand_id
1 'polypeptide(L)'
;MRAIEIKRCTVINEHLQGRTPEKNSKQLRTSGIERDFIHGTVNRYKETGNIKDRPRTGHPRSKRTPAISFELEILVALRKNWLY
;
A
#
# COMPACT_ATOMS: atom_id res chain seq x y z
N MET A 1 9.34 -15.42 8.52
CA MET A 1 9.04 -13.99 8.27
C MET A 1 9.64 -13.57 6.94
N ARG A 2 8.97 -12.73 6.15
CA ARG A 2 9.58 -12.17 4.92
C ARG A 2 10.68 -11.18 5.30
N ALA A 3 11.75 -11.06 4.51
CA ALA A 3 12.88 -10.17 4.80
C ALA A 3 12.48 -8.69 5.08
N ILE A 4 11.43 -8.20 4.43
CA ILE A 4 10.86 -6.87 4.67
C ILE A 4 10.22 -6.75 6.07
N GLU A 5 9.52 -7.77 6.54
CA GLU A 5 8.87 -7.74 7.86
C GLU A 5 9.94 -7.66 8.97
N ILE A 6 11.06 -8.36 8.78
CA ILE A 6 12.21 -8.29 9.70
C ILE A 6 12.72 -6.85 9.77
N LYS A 7 12.97 -6.21 8.62
CA LYS A 7 13.41 -4.80 8.58
C LYS A 7 12.42 -3.87 9.31
N ARG A 8 11.11 -4.05 9.11
CA ARG A 8 10.08 -3.24 9.80
C ARG A 8 10.09 -3.46 11.31
N CYS A 9 10.18 -4.72 11.76
CA CYS A 9 10.32 -5.04 13.18
C CYS A 9 11.53 -4.33 13.79
N THR A 10 12.69 -4.38 13.11
CA THR A 10 13.90 -3.70 13.58
C THR A 10 13.67 -2.19 13.72
N VAL A 11 13.12 -1.54 12.69
CA VAL A 11 12.83 -0.09 12.71
C VAL A 11 11.87 0.29 13.84
N ILE A 12 10.83 -0.52 14.06
CA ILE A 12 9.81 -0.24 15.07
C ILE A 12 10.35 -0.47 16.47
N ASN A 13 11.12 -1.53 16.71
CA ASN A 13 11.77 -1.76 18.01
C ASN A 13 12.68 -0.60 18.39
N GLU A 14 13.48 -0.10 17.46
CA GLU A 14 14.34 1.06 17.67
C GLU A 14 13.53 2.34 17.94
N HIS A 15 12.40 2.52 17.26
CA HIS A 15 11.48 3.65 17.51
C HIS A 15 10.83 3.57 18.90
N LEU A 16 10.39 2.38 19.32
CA LEU A 16 9.77 2.14 20.63
C LEU A 16 10.76 2.37 21.78
N GLN A 17 12.07 2.23 21.53
CA GLN A 17 13.12 2.61 22.48
C GLN A 17 13.36 4.13 22.55
N GLY A 18 12.50 4.94 21.91
CA GLY A 18 12.56 6.41 21.97
C GLY A 18 13.56 7.04 21.00
N ARG A 19 14.13 6.27 20.07
CA ARG A 19 15.09 6.82 19.11
C ARG A 19 14.37 7.58 18.00
N THR A 20 14.98 8.71 17.62
CA THR A 20 14.47 9.53 16.52
C THR A 20 14.75 8.85 15.18
N PRO A 21 13.90 9.07 14.15
CA PRO A 21 14.12 8.53 12.81
C PRO A 21 15.51 8.85 12.22
N GLU A 22 16.07 10.01 12.56
CA GLU A 22 17.41 10.42 12.12
C GLU A 22 18.53 9.59 12.75
N LYS A 23 18.43 9.29 14.05
CA LYS A 23 19.37 8.37 14.73
C LYS A 23 19.24 6.96 14.14
N ASN A 24 18.00 6.49 13.94
CA ASN A 24 17.75 5.20 13.32
C ASN A 24 18.31 5.13 11.90
N SER A 25 18.18 6.19 11.10
CA SER A 25 18.72 6.24 9.74
C SER A 25 20.24 6.17 9.69
N LYS A 26 20.95 6.73 10.67
CA LYS A 26 22.43 6.59 10.75
C LYS A 26 22.82 5.18 11.15
N GLN A 27 22.12 4.60 12.12
CA GLN A 27 22.46 3.30 12.72
C GLN A 27 22.05 2.10 11.86
N LEU A 28 20.92 2.20 11.16
CA LEU A 28 20.37 1.13 10.30
C LEU A 28 20.86 1.22 8.85
N ARG A 29 21.68 2.21 8.52
CA ARG A 29 22.31 2.34 7.19
C ARG A 29 23.27 1.18 6.92
N THR A 30 23.97 0.72 7.95
CA THR A 30 24.89 -0.44 7.90
C THR A 30 24.17 -1.75 7.61
N SER A 31 22.88 -1.84 7.95
CA SER A 31 22.01 -2.97 7.65
C SER A 31 21.27 -2.86 6.31
N GLY A 32 21.60 -1.84 5.50
CA GLY A 32 21.00 -1.64 4.18
C GLY A 32 19.51 -1.29 4.25
N ILE A 33 19.11 -0.53 5.27
CA ILE A 33 17.76 0.04 5.40
C ILE A 33 17.80 1.52 5.01
N GLU A 34 17.04 1.87 4.00
CA GLU A 34 16.98 3.24 3.49
C GLU A 34 16.19 4.17 4.41
N ARG A 35 16.56 5.46 4.38
CA ARG A 35 15.89 6.50 5.17
C ARG A 35 14.39 6.56 4.90
N ASP A 36 13.99 6.52 3.64
CA ASP A 36 12.58 6.62 3.25
C ASP A 36 11.77 5.42 3.76
N PHE A 37 12.39 4.24 3.79
CA PHE A 37 11.80 3.05 4.38
C PHE A 37 11.57 3.23 5.88
N ILE A 38 12.52 3.84 6.60
CA ILE A 38 12.40 4.11 8.05
C ILE A 38 11.27 5.10 8.32
N HIS A 39 11.27 6.24 7.63
CA HIS A 39 10.23 7.26 7.79
C HIS A 39 8.84 6.71 7.46
N GLY A 40 8.70 6.00 6.33
CA GLY A 40 7.44 5.37 5.92
C GLY A 40 6.96 4.33 6.93
N THR A 41 7.86 3.51 7.47
CA THR A 41 7.51 2.48 8.46
C THR A 41 7.05 3.11 9.78
N VAL A 42 7.76 4.13 10.29
CA VAL A 42 7.39 4.80 11.55
C VAL A 42 6.06 5.54 11.42
N ASN A 43 5.87 6.32 10.35
CA ASN A 43 4.62 7.07 10.15
C ASN A 43 3.42 6.12 10.05
N ARG A 44 3.56 5.07 9.25
CA ARG A 44 2.53 4.06 9.13
C ARG A 44 2.23 3.33 10.45
N TYR A 45 3.27 3.04 11.24
CA TYR A 45 3.08 2.42 12.55
C TYR A 45 2.30 3.36 13.49
N LYS A 46 2.55 4.67 13.45
CA LYS A 46 1.76 5.66 14.20
C LYS A 46 0.30 5.72 13.74
N GLU A 47 0.04 5.54 12.44
CA GLU A 47 -1.31 5.56 11.88
C GLU A 47 -2.12 4.28 12.18
N THR A 48 -1.48 3.11 12.14
CA THR A 48 -2.17 1.81 12.10
C THR A 48 -1.86 0.90 13.28
N GLY A 49 -0.83 1.18 14.06
CA GLY A 49 -0.32 0.32 15.13
C GLY A 49 0.23 -1.04 14.64
N ASN A 50 0.35 -1.25 13.33
CA ASN A 50 0.66 -2.56 12.74
C ASN A 50 1.96 -2.54 11.92
N ILE A 51 2.70 -3.65 12.02
CA ILE A 51 3.96 -3.89 11.31
C ILE A 51 3.73 -4.52 9.92
N LYS A 52 2.64 -5.30 9.80
CA LYS A 52 2.32 -6.05 8.57
C LYS A 52 1.86 -5.12 7.47
N ASP A 53 2.05 -5.53 6.22
CA ASP A 53 1.57 -4.75 5.08
C ASP A 53 0.04 -4.69 5.01
N ARG A 54 -0.50 -3.64 4.36
CA ARG A 54 -1.94 -3.57 4.13
C ARG A 54 -2.24 -4.73 3.16
N PRO A 55 -3.28 -5.54 3.42
CA PRO A 55 -3.71 -6.50 2.43
C PRO A 55 -3.96 -5.74 1.12
N ARG A 56 -3.39 -6.23 0.01
CA ARG A 56 -3.57 -5.58 -1.30
C ARG A 56 -5.06 -5.59 -1.60
N THR A 57 -5.71 -4.44 -1.48
CA THR A 57 -7.10 -4.24 -1.90
C THR A 57 -7.08 -4.06 -3.41
N GLY A 58 -6.76 -5.13 -4.13
CA GLY A 58 -6.91 -5.16 -5.57
C GLY A 58 -8.40 -5.14 -5.89
N HIS A 59 -8.82 -4.25 -6.79
CA HIS A 59 -10.16 -4.36 -7.37
C HIS A 59 -10.26 -5.71 -8.08
N PRO A 60 -11.29 -6.54 -7.80
CA PRO A 60 -11.43 -7.83 -8.45
C PRO A 60 -11.36 -7.66 -9.96
N ARG A 61 -10.60 -8.52 -10.64
CA ARG A 61 -10.51 -8.44 -12.11
C ARG A 61 -11.88 -8.52 -12.77
N SER A 62 -12.79 -9.30 -12.19
CA SER A 62 -14.19 -9.42 -12.60
C SER A 62 -15.03 -8.15 -12.42
N LYS A 63 -14.60 -7.21 -11.59
CA LYS A 63 -15.27 -5.93 -11.36
C LYS A 63 -14.60 -4.78 -12.11
N ARG A 64 -13.50 -5.02 -12.84
CA ARG A 64 -12.94 -3.99 -13.73
C ARG A 64 -13.93 -3.73 -14.84
N THR A 65 -14.21 -2.47 -15.12
CA THR A 65 -15.02 -2.06 -16.27
C THR A 65 -14.47 -2.74 -17.52
N PRO A 66 -15.21 -3.66 -18.17
CA PRO A 66 -14.80 -4.19 -19.47
C PRO A 66 -14.69 -3.02 -20.44
N ALA A 67 -13.60 -2.91 -21.19
CA ALA A 67 -13.44 -1.86 -22.20
C ALA A 67 -14.65 -1.77 -23.17
N ILE A 68 -15.29 -2.92 -23.40
CA ILE A 68 -16.41 -3.10 -24.34
C ILE A 68 -17.78 -2.78 -23.68
N SER A 69 -17.87 -2.75 -22.35
CA SER A 69 -19.17 -2.63 -21.65
C SER A 69 -19.84 -1.28 -21.84
N PHE A 70 -19.07 -0.19 -21.82
CA PHE A 70 -19.65 1.15 -21.93
C PHE A 70 -20.21 1.42 -23.33
N GLU A 71 -19.50 1.02 -24.38
CA GLU A 71 -19.98 1.14 -25.77
C GLU A 71 -21.18 0.23 -26.05
N LEU A 72 -21.19 -1.00 -25.53
CA LEU A 72 -22.34 -1.89 -25.66
C LEU A 72 -23.56 -1.40 -24.86
N GLU A 73 -23.37 -0.85 -23.66
CA GLU A 73 -24.46 -0.24 -22.88
C GLU A 73 -25.07 0.95 -23.61
N ILE A 74 -24.24 1.82 -24.21
CA ILE A 74 -24.71 2.93 -25.05
C ILE A 74 -25.46 2.42 -26.28
N LEU A 75 -24.93 1.43 -27.01
CA LEU A 75 -25.59 0.87 -28.19
C LEU A 75 -26.94 0.21 -27.87
N VAL A 76 -27.03 -0.52 -26.75
CA VAL A 76 -28.29 -1.11 -26.28
C VAL A 76 -29.28 -0.03 -25.86
N ALA A 77 -28.83 1.02 -25.17
CA ALA A 77 -29.69 2.15 -24.79
C ALA A 77 -30.21 2.92 -26.01
N LEU A 78 -29.36 3.20 -26.99
CA LEU A 78 -29.74 3.83 -28.25
C LEU A 78 -30.75 2.97 -29.02
N ARG A 79 -30.53 1.66 -29.13
CA ARG A 79 -31.46 0.76 -29.81
C ARG A 79 -32.84 0.70 -29.14
N LYS A 80 -32.89 0.77 -27.80
CA LYS A 80 -34.17 0.77 -27.05
C LYS A 80 -34.94 2.08 -27.21
N ASN A 81 -34.25 3.23 -27.31
CA ASN A 81 -34.90 4.53 -27.51
C ASN A 81 -35.39 4.77 -28.94
N TRP A 82 -34.91 4.01 -29.93
CA TRP A 82 -35.36 4.12 -31.33
C TRP A 82 -36.56 3.23 -31.68
N LEU A 83 -37.05 2.43 -30.73
CA LEU A 83 -38.19 1.51 -30.91
C LEU A 83 -39.50 2.04 -30.29
N TYR A 84 -39.57 3.34 -29.99
CA TYR A 84 -40.81 4.06 -29.62
C TYR A 84 -41.02 5.26 -30.54
#